data_AF-A0A437S4X4-F1
#
_entry.id   AF-A0A437S4X4-F1
#
_cell.length_a   1.000
_cell.length_b   1.000
_cell.length_c   1.000
_cell.angle_alpha   90.00
_cell.angle_beta   90.00
_cell.angle_gamma   90.00
#
_symmetry.space_group_name_H-M   'P 1'
#
loop_
_entity.id
_entity.type
_entity.pdbx_description
1 polymer ?
#
loop_
_entity_poly.entity_id
_entity_poly.type
_entity_poly.pdbx_seq_one_letter_code
_entity_poly.pdbx_strand_id
1 'polypeptide(L)'
;MFTFTNKFISNEKNMEFLKTHMMGPNAMRLSEELASHLEIIVNISEMQSTQEAWSEWLKAYHPVVAGDIKMMEAEGGKYFNIIQLIAKVK
;
A
#
# COMPACT_ATOMS: atom_id res chain seq x y z
N MET A 1 -8.85 15.77 -12.42
CA MET A 1 -8.51 15.16 -13.73
C MET A 1 -7.30 14.27 -13.51
N PHE A 2 -7.46 12.94 -13.59
CA PHE A 2 -6.52 11.92 -13.09
C PHE A 2 -5.33 11.70 -14.04
N THR A 3 -4.36 12.62 -14.07
CA THR A 3 -3.31 12.61 -15.12
C THR A 3 -2.18 11.62 -14.89
N PHE A 4 -1.81 11.34 -13.63
CA PHE A 4 -0.73 10.40 -13.34
C PHE A 4 -1.22 8.96 -13.40
N THR A 5 -2.31 8.63 -12.69
CA THR A 5 -2.85 7.27 -12.66
C THR A 5 -3.20 6.77 -14.05
N ASN A 6 -3.87 7.59 -14.87
CA ASN A 6 -4.21 7.21 -16.25
C ASN A 6 -2.96 6.96 -17.10
N LYS A 7 -1.89 7.77 -16.95
CA LYS A 7 -0.62 7.53 -17.64
C LYS A 7 0.10 6.29 -17.11
N PHE A 8 0.06 6.06 -15.81
CA PHE A 8 0.72 4.95 -15.15
C PHE A 8 0.10 3.60 -15.54
N ILE A 9 -1.25 3.50 -15.51
CA ILE A 9 -1.98 2.28 -15.89
C ILE A 9 -2.02 2.04 -17.40
N SER A 10 -1.83 3.08 -18.22
CA SER A 10 -1.77 2.93 -19.68
C SER A 10 -0.53 2.16 -20.17
N ASN A 11 0.47 1.98 -19.30
CA ASN A 11 1.65 1.18 -19.58
C ASN A 11 1.42 -0.27 -19.16
N GLU A 12 1.55 -1.22 -20.10
CA GLU A 12 1.30 -2.64 -19.85
C GLU A 12 2.20 -3.24 -18.76
N LYS A 13 3.48 -2.86 -18.70
CA LYS A 13 4.41 -3.36 -17.69
C LYS A 13 4.05 -2.88 -16.29
N ASN A 14 3.62 -1.62 -16.18
CA ASN A 14 3.13 -1.08 -14.92
C ASN A 14 1.83 -1.78 -14.51
N MET A 15 0.97 -2.10 -15.47
CA MET A 15 -0.29 -2.81 -15.18
C MET A 15 -0.05 -4.26 -14.77
N GLU A 16 0.92 -4.94 -15.38
CA GLU A 16 1.32 -6.28 -14.96
C GLU A 16 1.95 -6.25 -13.57
N PHE A 17 2.84 -5.29 -13.30
CA PHE A 17 3.40 -5.06 -11.97
C PHE A 17 2.30 -4.83 -10.92
N LEU A 18 1.32 -3.97 -11.17
CA LEU A 18 0.22 -3.72 -10.23
C LEU A 18 -0.67 -4.96 -10.03
N LYS A 19 -0.97 -5.73 -11.08
CA LYS A 19 -1.77 -6.97 -10.96
C LYS A 19 -1.07 -8.04 -10.14
N THR A 20 0.26 -8.11 -10.24
CA THR A 20 1.06 -9.10 -9.53
C THR A 20 1.32 -8.71 -8.08
N HIS A 21 1.39 -7.41 -7.75
CA HIS A 21 1.87 -6.95 -6.44
C HIS A 21 0.83 -6.19 -5.60
N MET A 22 -0.31 -5.77 -6.17
CA MET A 22 -1.33 -5.06 -5.39
C MET A 22 -2.53 -5.93 -5.05
N MET A 23 -2.93 -5.86 -3.77
CA MET A 23 -4.29 -6.15 -3.33
C MET A 23 -5.22 -5.00 -3.77
N GLY A 24 -5.46 -4.89 -5.08
CA GLY A 24 -6.42 -3.99 -5.72
C GLY A 24 -5.98 -2.51 -5.92
N PRO A 25 -6.54 -1.82 -6.92
CA PRO A 25 -6.22 -0.42 -7.27
C PRO A 25 -6.57 0.64 -6.21
N ASN A 26 -7.15 0.24 -5.07
CA ASN A 26 -7.69 1.15 -4.07
C ASN A 26 -6.62 2.00 -3.37
N ALA A 27 -5.47 1.43 -3.02
CA ALA A 27 -4.47 2.17 -2.23
C ALA A 27 -3.88 3.36 -3.02
N MET A 28 -3.55 3.16 -4.30
CA MET A 28 -3.04 4.22 -5.17
C MET A 28 -4.10 5.29 -5.46
N ARG A 29 -5.35 4.88 -5.71
CA ARG A 29 -6.46 5.82 -5.93
C ARG A 29 -6.76 6.65 -4.69
N LEU A 30 -6.79 6.02 -3.51
CA LEU A 30 -6.99 6.69 -2.23
C LEU A 30 -5.86 7.69 -1.95
N SER A 31 -4.61 7.29 -2.22
CA SER A 31 -3.44 8.16 -2.05
C SER A 31 -3.50 9.38 -2.96
N GLU A 32 -3.91 9.22 -4.22
CA GLU A 32 -4.09 10.31 -5.17
C GLU A 32 -5.22 11.26 -4.75
N GLU A 33 -6.38 10.72 -4.34
CA GLU A 33 -7.50 11.55 -3.84
C GLU A 33 -7.10 12.34 -2.61
N LEU A 34 -6.54 11.67 -1.60
CA LEU A 34 -6.06 12.33 -0.38
C LEU A 34 -5.05 13.42 -0.73
N ALA A 35 -4.02 13.11 -1.52
CA ALA A 35 -3.00 14.08 -1.91
C ALA A 35 -3.57 15.30 -2.66
N SER A 36 -4.68 15.15 -3.40
CA SER A 36 -5.33 16.29 -4.08
C SER A 36 -6.00 17.28 -3.13
N HIS A 37 -6.28 16.88 -1.88
CA HIS A 37 -6.84 17.71 -0.83
C HIS A 37 -5.79 18.25 0.15
N LEU A 38 -4.54 17.82 0.04
CA LEU A 38 -3.43 18.22 0.91
C LEU A 38 -2.60 19.31 0.23
N GLU A 39 -2.50 20.52 0.78
CA GLU A 39 -1.71 21.61 0.17
C GLU A 39 -0.20 21.42 0.32
N ILE A 40 0.24 20.92 1.48
CA ILE A 40 1.65 20.67 1.78
C ILE A 40 1.76 19.33 2.51
N ILE A 41 2.40 18.37 1.87
CA ILE A 41 2.83 17.13 2.51
C ILE A 41 4.05 17.48 3.38
N VAL A 42 3.88 17.35 4.70
CA VAL A 42 4.93 17.60 5.70
C VAL A 42 5.81 16.36 5.85
N ASN A 43 5.22 15.17 5.78
CA ASN A 43 5.96 13.92 5.91
C ASN A 43 5.22 12.75 5.22
N ILE A 44 5.99 11.80 4.69
CA ILE A 44 5.54 10.50 4.22
C ILE A 44 6.47 9.45 4.81
N SER A 45 5.91 8.48 5.52
CA SER A 45 6.69 7.38 6.08
C SER A 45 5.86 6.13 6.21
N GLU A 46 6.52 5.00 6.40
CA GLU A 46 5.86 3.78 6.82
C GLU A 46 5.33 3.91 8.27
N MET A 47 4.24 3.20 8.58
CA MET A 47 3.74 3.10 9.94
C MET A 47 4.53 2.05 10.71
N GLN A 48 5.10 2.45 11.85
CA GLN A 48 5.92 1.56 12.70
C GLN A 48 5.09 0.43 13.32
N SER A 49 3.83 0.70 13.68
CA SER A 49 2.93 -0.30 14.28
C SER A 49 2.52 -1.42 13.32
N THR A 50 2.71 -1.24 12.00
CA THR A 50 2.33 -2.26 11.01
C THR A 50 3.17 -3.52 11.17
N GLN A 51 4.45 -3.37 11.53
CA GLN A 51 5.34 -4.52 11.75
C GLN A 51 4.86 -5.36 12.95
N GLU A 52 4.41 -4.71 14.02
CA GLU A 52 3.85 -5.37 15.20
C GLU A 52 2.55 -6.09 14.85
N ALA A 53 1.64 -5.42 14.14
CA ALA A 53 0.37 -6.00 13.68
C ALA A 53 0.58 -7.24 12.79
N TRP A 54 1.54 -7.22 11.86
CA TRP A 54 1.88 -8.40 11.05
C TRP A 54 2.49 -9.52 11.90
N SER A 55 3.36 -9.19 12.86
CA SER A 55 3.96 -10.18 13.77
C SER A 55 2.90 -10.91 14.60
N GLU A 56 1.84 -10.22 15.01
CA GLU A 56 0.70 -10.81 15.71
C GLU A 56 -0.18 -11.63 14.77
N TRP A 57 -0.52 -11.07 13.60
CA TRP A 57 -1.37 -11.74 12.60
C TRP A 57 -0.78 -13.07 12.14
N LEU A 58 0.53 -13.11 11.85
CA LEU A 58 1.21 -14.30 11.35
C LEU A 58 1.32 -15.42 12.39
N LYS A 59 1.02 -15.15 13.67
CA LYS A 59 0.95 -16.14 14.74
C LYS A 59 -0.48 -16.62 15.03
N ALA A 60 -1.48 -16.05 14.37
CA ALA A 60 -2.88 -16.37 14.64
C ALA A 60 -3.29 -17.74 14.05
N TYR A 61 -4.22 -18.42 14.72
CA TYR A 61 -4.74 -19.73 14.30
C TYR A 61 -5.90 -19.62 13.29
N HIS A 62 -5.83 -18.67 12.35
CA HIS A 62 -6.84 -18.51 11.33
C HIS A 62 -6.40 -19.16 10.00
N PRO A 63 -7.25 -19.93 9.30
CA PRO A 63 -6.84 -20.67 8.09
C PRO A 63 -6.23 -19.80 6.98
N VAL A 64 -6.63 -18.54 6.88
CA VAL A 64 -6.10 -17.57 5.89
C VAL A 64 -4.63 -17.20 6.16
N VAL A 65 -4.19 -17.26 7.42
CA VAL A 65 -2.82 -16.89 7.82
C VAL A 65 -1.77 -17.75 7.13
N ALA A 66 -2.08 -19.01 6.81
CA ALA A 66 -1.15 -19.89 6.09
C ALA A 66 -0.80 -19.39 4.68
N GLY A 67 -1.72 -18.68 4.02
CA GLY A 67 -1.45 -18.00 2.76
C GLY A 67 -0.55 -16.77 2.97
N ASP A 68 -0.85 -16.00 4.01
CA ASP A 68 -0.14 -14.76 4.30
C ASP A 68 1.30 -14.98 4.78
N ILE A 69 1.57 -16.07 5.50
CA ILE A 69 2.94 -16.48 5.86
C ILE A 69 3.77 -16.70 4.60
N LYS A 70 3.27 -17.47 3.64
CA LYS A 70 3.98 -17.75 2.38
C LYS A 70 4.23 -16.47 1.58
N MET A 71 3.23 -15.60 1.53
CA MET A 71 3.34 -14.29 0.88
C MET A 71 4.41 -13.41 1.56
N MET A 72 4.41 -13.37 2.89
CA MET A 72 5.38 -12.60 3.67
C MET A 72 6.81 -13.13 3.49
N GLU A 73 7.00 -14.45 3.44
CA GLU A 73 8.27 -15.10 3.17
C GLU A 73 8.79 -14.81 1.76
N ALA A 74 7.91 -14.79 0.75
CA ALA A 74 8.28 -14.56 -0.64
C ALA A 74 8.73 -13.11 -0.91
N GLU A 75 8.05 -12.14 -0.31
CA GLU A 75 8.30 -10.70 -0.54
C GLU A 75 9.17 -10.05 0.54
N GLY A 76 9.49 -10.77 1.62
CA GLY A 76 10.24 -10.26 2.76
C GLY A 76 9.55 -9.08 3.48
N GLY A 77 8.22 -8.99 3.39
CA GLY A 77 7.41 -7.91 3.98
C GLY A 77 7.51 -6.54 3.31
N LYS A 78 8.15 -6.45 2.14
CA LYS A 78 8.48 -5.19 1.47
C LYS A 78 7.28 -4.32 1.06
N TYR A 79 6.10 -4.91 0.83
CA TYR A 79 4.95 -4.21 0.24
C TYR A 79 3.70 -4.19 1.12
N PHE A 80 3.79 -4.66 2.36
CA PHE A 80 2.63 -4.83 3.24
C PHE A 80 2.54 -3.79 4.35
N ASN A 81 3.30 -2.69 4.24
CA ASN A 81 3.24 -1.61 5.20
C ASN A 81 2.15 -0.59 4.83
N ILE A 82 1.51 -0.02 5.85
CA ILE A 82 0.61 1.12 5.68
C ILE A 82 1.46 2.39 5.64
N ILE A 83 1.24 3.22 4.63
CA ILE A 83 1.91 4.51 4.51
C ILE A 83 1.10 5.57 5.27
N GLN A 84 1.77 6.32 6.14
CA GLN A 84 1.22 7.51 6.74
C GLN A 84 1.63 8.76 5.95
N LEU A 85 0.68 9.67 5.81
CA LEU A 85 0.84 10.98 5.19
C LEU A 85 0.48 12.03 6.24
N ILE A 86 1.42 12.92 6.58
CA ILE A 86 1.18 14.07 7.45
C ILE A 86 1.14 15.31 6.58
N ALA A 87 0.07 16.09 6.71
CA ALA A 87 -0.12 17.29 5.92
C ALA A 87 -0.84 18.38 6.71
N LYS A 88 -0.73 19.63 6.23
CA LYS A 88 -1.48 20.76 6.78
C LYS A 88 -2.83 20.86 6.07
N VAL A 89 -3.89 20.89 6.87
CA VAL A 89 -5.26 21.17 6.43
C VAL A 89 -5.53 22.67 6.64
N LYS A 90 -6.41 23.26 5.83
CA LYS A 90 -6.86 24.65 5.98
C LYS A 90 -7.66 24.87 7.26
#